data_AF-A0A202E2J2-F1
#
_entry.id   AF-A0A202E2J2-F1
#
_cell.length_a   1.000
_cell.length_b   1.000
_cell.length_c   1.000
_cell.angle_alpha   90.00
_cell.angle_beta   90.00
_cell.angle_gamma   90.00
#
_symmetry.space_group_name_H-M   'P 1'
#
loop_
_entity.id
_entity.type
_entity.pdbx_description
1 polymer ?
#
loop_
_entity_poly.entity_id
_entity_poly.type
_entity_poly.pdbx_seq_one_letter_code
_entity_poly.pdbx_strand_id
1 'polypeptide(L)'
;MFIIGDLIITLAHILHIVLNLYVWVIFAAVIISWIRPSPSNEIIRTILTIVLRLTEPTFRWVRSKMPRSLMSTGLDLTPMIVWLAVFAVDMFTYRILLRIGYQLSTGQTSNPSSFQNMDQFQY
;
A
#
# COMPACT_ATOMS: atom_id res chain seq x y z
N MET A 1 20.83 -9.25 -12.11
CA MET A 1 21.45 -9.84 -10.91
C MET A 1 20.33 -10.51 -10.14
N PHE A 2 20.32 -11.84 -10.12
CA PHE A 2 19.20 -12.64 -9.58
C PHE A 2 18.77 -12.19 -8.17
N ILE A 3 19.75 -12.10 -7.25
CA ILE A 3 19.54 -11.72 -5.84
C ILE A 3 18.89 -10.33 -5.70
N ILE A 4 19.29 -9.36 -6.53
CA ILE A 4 18.74 -8.00 -6.47
C ILE A 4 17.29 -7.97 -6.93
N GLY A 5 16.96 -8.73 -7.99
CA GLY A 5 15.59 -8.85 -8.48
C GLY A 5 14.65 -9.41 -7.40
N ASP A 6 15.07 -10.49 -6.75
CA ASP A 6 14.29 -11.15 -5.69
C ASP A 6 14.14 -10.27 -4.44
N LEU A 7 15.17 -9.49 -4.09
CA LEU A 7 15.10 -8.52 -3.01
C LEU A 7 14.07 -7.41 -3.31
N ILE A 8 14.06 -6.89 -4.55
CA ILE A 8 13.06 -5.89 -4.97
C ILE A 8 11.64 -6.47 -4.93
N ILE A 9 11.44 -7.70 -5.41
CA ILE A 9 10.14 -8.39 -5.36
C ILE A 9 9.67 -8.52 -3.91
N THR A 10 10.55 -8.97 -3.02
CA THR A 10 10.23 -9.13 -1.60
C THR A 10 9.85 -7.80 -0.95
N LEU A 11 10.62 -6.74 -1.20
CA LEU A 11 10.31 -5.40 -0.70
C LEU A 11 8.99 -4.86 -1.26
N ALA A 12 8.67 -5.14 -2.53
CA ALA A 12 7.40 -4.77 -3.13
C ALA A 12 6.21 -5.38 -2.36
N HIS A 13 6.30 -6.67 -2.03
CA HIS A 13 5.27 -7.36 -1.24
C HIS A 13 5.15 -6.83 0.18
N ILE A 14 6.28 -6.58 0.87
CA ILE A 14 6.26 -6.00 2.22
C ILE A 14 5.60 -4.62 2.20
N LEU A 15 6.00 -3.75 1.26
CA LEU A 15 5.41 -2.42 1.11
C LEU A 15 3.91 -2.52 0.84
N HIS A 16 3.50 -3.43 -0.05
CA HIS A 16 2.09 -3.67 -0.37
C HIS A 16 1.28 -4.09 0.86
N ILE A 17 1.82 -5.00 1.68
CA ILE A 17 1.18 -5.44 2.93
C ILE A 17 1.03 -4.26 3.90
N VAL A 18 2.07 -3.45 4.08
CA VAL A 18 2.05 -2.29 4.98
C VAL A 18 1.03 -1.25 4.52
N LEU A 19 1.00 -0.93 3.22
CA LEU A 19 0.02 0.01 2.67
C LEU A 19 -1.41 -0.52 2.77
N ASN A 20 -1.64 -1.82 2.54
CA ASN A 20 -2.96 -2.43 2.70
C ASN A 20 -3.40 -2.44 4.17
N LEU A 21 -2.49 -2.71 5.10
CA LEU A 21 -2.78 -2.59 6.54
C LEU A 21 -3.18 -1.15 6.89
N TYR A 22 -2.50 -0.16 6.32
CA TYR A 22 -2.87 1.25 6.52
C TYR A 22 -4.24 1.59 5.92
N VAL A 23 -4.60 1.02 4.77
CA VAL A 23 -5.96 1.12 4.19
C VAL A 23 -7.02 0.61 5.16
N TRP A 24 -6.79 -0.51 5.84
CA TRP A 24 -7.71 -1.01 6.87
C TRP A 24 -7.88 -0.05 8.05
N VAL A 25 -6.80 0.61 8.49
CA VAL A 25 -6.86 1.65 9.53
C VAL A 25 -7.68 2.86 9.06
N ILE A 26 -7.48 3.32 7.82
CA ILE A 26 -8.27 4.41 7.25
C ILE A 26 -9.76 4.01 7.17
N PHE A 27 -10.05 2.78 6.79
CA PHE A 27 -11.42 2.28 6.73
C PHE A 27 -12.10 2.28 8.10
N ALA A 28 -11.38 1.88 9.16
CA ALA A 28 -11.87 2.02 10.54
C ALA A 28 -12.17 3.50 10.88
N ALA A 29 -11.32 4.44 10.45
CA ALA A 29 -11.57 5.86 10.66
C ALA A 29 -12.79 6.39 9.90
N VAL A 30 -13.06 5.89 8.68
CA VAL A 30 -14.30 6.18 7.92
C VAL A 30 -15.51 5.80 8.76
N ILE A 31 -15.56 4.56 9.26
CA ILE A 31 -16.66 4.04 10.08
C ILE A 31 -16.85 4.89 11.34
N ILE A 32 -15.76 5.19 12.06
CA ILE A 32 -15.77 6.04 13.25
C ILE A 32 -16.35 7.43 12.95
N SER A 33 -15.99 8.02 11.81
CA SER A 33 -16.44 9.37 11.42
C SER A 33 -17.95 9.45 11.15
N TRP A 34 -18.53 8.37 10.61
CA TRP A 34 -19.95 8.31 10.25
C TRP A 34 -20.83 7.95 11.45
N ILE A 35 -20.43 6.93 12.21
CA ILE A 35 -21.25 6.38 13.29
C ILE A 35 -21.09 7.20 14.57
N ARG A 36 -19.94 7.86 14.77
CA ARG A 36 -19.59 8.59 16.01
C ARG A 36 -19.85 7.74 17.26
N PRO A 37 -19.14 6.61 17.41
CA PRO A 37 -19.40 5.67 18.50
C PRO A 37 -19.13 6.31 19.88
N SER A 38 -19.98 5.98 20.85
CA SER A 38 -19.75 6.36 22.26
C SER A 38 -18.80 5.34 22.93
N PRO A 39 -17.72 5.78 23.60
CA PRO A 39 -16.80 4.88 24.27
C PRO A 39 -17.38 4.39 25.60
N SER A 40 -18.10 3.26 25.55
CA SER A 40 -18.70 2.65 26.74
C SER A 40 -17.70 1.86 27.59
N ASN A 41 -16.62 1.34 26.98
CA ASN A 41 -15.59 0.52 27.61
C ASN A 41 -14.19 0.99 27.23
N GLU A 42 -13.21 0.76 28.11
CA GLU A 42 -11.79 1.16 27.90
C GLU A 42 -11.16 0.56 26.64
N ILE A 43 -11.59 -0.63 26.22
CA ILE A 43 -11.11 -1.28 24.99
C ILE A 43 -11.51 -0.47 23.75
N ILE A 44 -12.78 -0.05 23.66
CA ILE A 44 -13.29 0.73 22.54
C ILE A 44 -12.59 2.09 22.49
N ARG A 45 -12.37 2.70 23.66
CA ARG A 45 -11.63 3.96 23.81
C ARG A 45 -10.20 3.85 23.28
N THR A 46 -9.54 2.74 23.60
CA THR A 46 -8.16 2.48 23.16
C THR A 46 -8.09 2.32 21.65
N ILE A 47 -8.98 1.51 21.06
CA ILE A 47 -9.05 1.31 19.60
C ILE A 47 -9.32 2.65 18.88
N LEU A 48 -10.31 3.41 19.36
CA LEU A 48 -10.64 4.72 18.82
C LEU A 48 -9.41 5.65 18.86
N THR A 49 -8.70 5.68 19.98
CA THR A 49 -7.50 6.52 20.17
C THR A 49 -6.38 6.11 19.21
N ILE A 50 -6.13 4.82 19.03
CA ILE A 50 -5.10 4.31 18.13
C ILE A 50 -5.43 4.70 16.68
N VAL A 51 -6.65 4.42 16.23
CA VAL A 51 -7.08 4.71 14.85
C VAL A 51 -6.97 6.21 14.56
N LEU A 52 -7.47 7.06 15.46
CA LEU A 52 -7.41 8.52 15.29
C LEU A 52 -5.96 9.03 15.30
N ARG A 53 -5.09 8.52 16.19
CA ARG A 53 -3.68 8.94 16.23
C ARG A 53 -2.90 8.56 14.96
N LEU A 54 -3.19 7.41 14.38
CA LEU A 54 -2.54 6.95 13.15
C LEU A 54 -3.03 7.69 11.89
N THR A 55 -4.25 8.21 11.91
CA THR A 55 -4.87 8.83 10.73
C THR A 55 -4.82 10.37 10.76
N GLU A 56 -4.89 10.98 11.93
CA GLU A 56 -4.99 12.43 12.09
C GLU A 56 -3.84 13.24 11.46
N PRO A 57 -2.55 12.83 11.50
CA PRO A 57 -1.49 13.57 10.80
C PRO A 57 -1.74 13.66 9.29
N THR A 58 -2.08 12.53 8.67
CA THR A 58 -2.38 12.43 7.24
C THR A 58 -3.66 13.20 6.90
N PHE A 59 -4.71 13.02 7.71
CA PHE A 59 -6.00 13.67 7.48
C PHE A 59 -5.87 15.19 7.62
N ARG A 60 -5.14 15.68 8.62
CA ARG A 60 -4.87 17.12 8.80
C ARG A 60 -4.11 17.69 7.61
N TRP A 61 -3.10 16.97 7.12
CA TRP A 61 -2.36 17.39 5.95
C TRP A 61 -3.27 17.48 4.72
N VAL A 62 -4.09 16.45 4.46
CA VAL A 62 -5.04 16.46 3.33
C VAL A 62 -6.09 17.56 3.50
N ARG A 63 -6.67 17.72 4.70
CA ARG A 63 -7.61 18.81 5.03
C ARG A 63 -7.01 20.17 4.72
N SER A 64 -5.73 20.41 5.04
CA SER A 64 -5.08 21.70 4.75
C SER A 64 -5.00 22.04 3.26
N LYS A 65 -5.08 21.04 2.38
CA LYS A 65 -5.01 21.20 0.92
C LYS A 65 -6.39 21.18 0.25
N MET A 66 -7.42 20.75 0.95
CA MET A 66 -8.76 20.64 0.39
C MET A 66 -9.50 21.98 0.37
N PRO A 67 -10.30 22.25 -0.68
CA PRO A 67 -11.26 23.34 -0.72
C PRO A 67 -12.23 23.27 0.48
N ARG A 68 -12.48 24.42 1.13
CA ARG A 68 -13.43 24.48 2.26
C ARG A 68 -14.85 24.03 1.90
N SER A 69 -15.24 24.17 0.63
CA SER A 69 -16.53 23.70 0.11
C SER A 69 -16.73 22.18 0.23
N LEU A 70 -15.65 21.39 0.21
CA LEU A 70 -15.70 19.93 0.41
C LEU A 70 -15.78 19.53 1.89
N MET A 71 -15.54 20.47 2.81
CA MET A 71 -15.69 20.25 4.26
C MET A 71 -17.05 20.73 4.78
N SER A 72 -17.73 21.64 4.07
CA SER A 72 -18.99 22.24 4.51
C SER A 72 -20.20 21.31 4.39
N THR A 73 -20.04 20.11 3.82
CA THR A 73 -21.10 19.11 3.63
C THR A 73 -21.54 18.40 4.93
N GLY A 74 -20.95 18.71 6.08
CA GLY A 74 -21.32 18.13 7.38
C GLY A 74 -20.84 16.68 7.60
N LEU A 75 -20.25 16.06 6.58
CA LEU A 75 -19.63 14.75 6.60
C LEU A 75 -18.16 14.87 6.22
N ASP A 76 -17.28 14.24 7.00
CA ASP A 76 -15.84 14.29 6.74
C ASP A 76 -15.49 13.35 5.58
N LEU A 77 -15.25 13.92 4.39
CA LEU A 77 -14.81 13.18 3.19
C LEU A 77 -13.30 12.91 3.16
N THR A 78 -12.54 13.50 4.10
CA THR A 78 -11.08 13.31 4.19
C THR A 78 -10.67 11.83 4.19
N PRO A 79 -11.31 10.95 5.01
CA PRO A 79 -10.91 9.54 5.07
C PRO A 79 -11.07 8.82 3.73
N MET A 80 -12.12 9.12 2.96
CA MET A 80 -12.35 8.56 1.62
C MET A 80 -11.29 9.01 0.62
N ILE A 81 -10.93 10.29 0.64
CA ILE A 81 -9.92 10.86 -0.26
C ILE A 81 -8.54 10.27 0.03
N VAL A 82 -8.19 10.16 1.32
CA VAL A 82 -6.92 9.56 1.74
C VAL A 82 -6.88 8.09 1.35
N TRP A 83 -7.97 7.35 1.55
CA TRP A 83 -8.08 5.96 1.13
C TRP A 83 -7.82 5.78 -0.37
N LEU A 84 -8.49 6.56 -1.23
CA LEU A 84 -8.28 6.52 -2.67
C LEU A 84 -6.84 6.85 -3.07
N ALA A 85 -6.23 7.85 -2.42
CA ALA A 85 -4.85 8.23 -2.68
C ALA A 85 -3.87 7.10 -2.32
N VAL A 86 -4.01 6.52 -1.13
CA VAL A 86 -3.16 5.40 -0.67
C VAL A 86 -3.35 4.17 -1.56
N PHE A 87 -4.59 3.84 -1.93
CA PHE A 87 -4.89 2.73 -2.83
C PHE A 87 -4.24 2.91 -4.21
N ALA A 88 -4.31 4.12 -4.77
CA ALA A 88 -3.66 4.43 -6.05
C ALA A 88 -2.13 4.31 -5.94
N VAL A 89 -1.53 4.83 -4.87
CA VAL A 89 -0.08 4.76 -4.61
C VAL A 89 0.38 3.30 -4.46
N ASP A 90 -0.36 2.49 -3.71
CA ASP A 90 -0.08 1.06 -3.54
C ASP A 90 -0.12 0.33 -4.89
N MET A 91 -1.24 0.45 -5.61
CA MET A 91 -1.41 -0.23 -6.90
C MET A 91 -0.34 0.16 -7.91
N PHE A 92 0.01 1.44 -8.00
CA PHE A 92 1.05 1.94 -8.89
C PHE A 92 2.44 1.41 -8.50
N THR A 93 2.81 1.60 -7.23
CA THR A 93 4.16 1.27 -6.74
C THR A 93 4.42 -0.22 -6.76
N TYR A 94 3.45 -1.02 -6.30
CA TYR A 94 3.55 -2.49 -6.28
C TYR A 94 3.78 -3.06 -7.68
N ARG A 95 2.99 -2.63 -8.68
CA ARG A 95 3.11 -3.07 -10.07
C ARG A 95 4.48 -2.73 -10.67
N ILE A 96 4.98 -1.52 -10.39
CA ILE A 96 6.28 -1.07 -10.92
C ILE A 96 7.44 -1.85 -10.30
N LEU A 97 7.45 -1.99 -8.97
CA LEU A 97 8.51 -2.71 -8.27
C LEU A 97 8.56 -4.18 -8.70
N LEU A 98 7.42 -4.85 -8.82
CA LEU A 98 7.38 -6.22 -9.31
C LEU A 98 7.91 -6.33 -10.75
N ARG A 99 7.48 -5.44 -11.65
CA ARG A 99 7.97 -5.44 -13.04
C ARG A 99 9.49 -5.32 -13.09
N ILE A 100 10.05 -4.37 -12.36
CA ILE A 100 11.51 -4.15 -12.29
C ILE A 100 12.20 -5.38 -11.68
N GLY A 101 11.67 -5.90 -10.57
CA GLY A 101 12.23 -7.05 -9.88
C GLY A 101 12.28 -8.30 -10.76
N TYR A 102 11.19 -8.63 -11.47
CA TYR A 102 11.17 -9.78 -12.37
C TYR A 102 12.16 -9.62 -13.54
N GLN A 103 12.25 -8.45 -14.16
CA GLN A 103 13.22 -8.19 -15.23
C GLN A 103 14.67 -8.41 -14.78
N LEU A 104 15.00 -8.01 -13.56
CA LEU A 104 16.34 -8.15 -12.98
C LEU A 104 16.66 -9.58 -12.52
N SER A 105 15.64 -10.34 -12.12
CA SER A 105 15.73 -11.74 -11.70
C SER A 105 15.89 -12.69 -12.90
N THR A 106 15.09 -12.51 -13.96
CA THR A 106 15.11 -13.38 -15.15
C THR A 106 16.22 -13.07 -16.16
N GLY A 107 16.97 -11.97 -15.98
CA GLY A 107 18.01 -11.52 -16.91
C GLY A 107 19.27 -12.40 -17.04
N GLN A 108 19.37 -13.55 -16.35
CA GLN A 108 20.51 -14.47 -16.44
C GLN A 108 20.16 -15.89 -16.92
N THR A 109 18.89 -16.31 -16.89
CA THR A 109 18.50 -17.70 -17.24
C THR A 109 18.17 -17.90 -18.71
N SER A 110 18.11 -16.82 -19.49
CA SER A 110 17.80 -16.84 -20.92
C SER A 110 19.05 -16.92 -21.80
N ASN A 111 20.12 -17.61 -21.37
CA ASN A 111 21.23 -17.90 -22.28
C ASN A 111 20.95 -19.19 -23.06
N PRO A 112 20.38 -19.16 -24.27
CA PRO A 112 20.11 -20.36 -25.06
C PRO A 112 21.39 -21.10 -25.47
N SER A 113 22.57 -20.44 -25.43
CA SER A 113 23.83 -21.06 -25.83
C SER A 113 24.26 -22.20 -24.91
N SER A 114 23.84 -22.21 -23.63
CA SER A 114 24.14 -23.34 -22.74
C SER A 114 23.35 -24.60 -23.10
N PHE A 115 22.16 -24.46 -23.70
CA PHE A 115 21.34 -25.57 -24.17
C PHE A 115 21.78 -26.06 -25.55
N GLN A 116 22.17 -25.15 -26.45
CA GLN A 116 22.68 -25.51 -27.78
C GLN A 116 23.99 -26.31 -27.74
N ASN A 117 24.84 -26.10 -26.74
CA ASN A 117 26.08 -26.86 -26.59
C ASN A 117 25.82 -28.29 -26.06
N MET A 118 24.74 -28.52 -25.30
CA MET A 118 24.42 -29.86 -24.78
C MET A 118 24.04 -30.85 -25.88
N ASP A 119 23.41 -30.36 -26.96
CA ASP A 119 23.04 -31.16 -28.13
C ASP A 119 24.25 -31.56 -28.99
N GLN A 120 25.40 -30.87 -28.85
CA GLN A 120 26.61 -31.12 -29.64
C GLN A 120 27.52 -32.22 -29.05
N PHE A 121 27.33 -32.59 -27.79
CA PHE A 121 28.12 -33.65 -27.12
C PHE A 121 27.42 -35.01 -27.10
N GLN A 122 26.34 -35.19 -27.89
CA GLN A 122 25.54 -36.42 -27.93
C GLN A 122 25.80 -37.29 -29.18
N TYR A 123 26.89 -37.07 -29.91
CA TYR A 123 27.31 -37.87 -31.06
C TYR A 123 28.77 -38.31 -30.97
#